data_AF-A0A947UJI7-F1
#
_entry.id   AF-A0A947UJI7-F1
#
_cell.length_a   1.000
_cell.length_b   1.000
_cell.length_c   1.000
_cell.angle_alpha   90.00
_cell.angle_beta   90.00
_cell.angle_gamma   90.00
#
_symmetry.space_group_name_H-M   'P 1'
#
loop_
_entity.id
_entity.type
_entity.pdbx_description
1 polymer ?
#
loop_
_entity_poly.entity_id
_entity_poly.type
_entity_poly.pdbx_seq_one_letter_code
_entity_poly.pdbx_strand_id
1 'polypeptide(L)'
;MKLVGLWQDALIDVSVDADLTAELNLGRECSFVLIEVPTMDSCDIKLEAARTSGGTYYKKDIKGVGTGQIMIKMLLGGFQFIKIGTSVVQTSNRTLKVIGG
;
A
#
# COMPACT_ATOMS: atom_id res chain seq x y z
N MET A 1 -9.49 -17.68 -4.95
CA MET A 1 -8.77 -16.60 -4.23
C MET A 1 -9.78 -15.97 -3.28
N LYS A 2 -9.54 -15.98 -1.96
CA LYS A 2 -10.52 -15.48 -0.99
C LYS A 2 -9.99 -14.18 -0.38
N LEU A 3 -10.67 -13.07 -0.66
CA LEU A 3 -10.37 -11.82 0.01
C LEU A 3 -10.71 -11.93 1.49
N VAL A 4 -9.93 -11.24 2.30
CA VAL A 4 -10.02 -11.25 3.75
C VAL A 4 -10.30 -9.84 4.20
N GLY A 5 -11.49 -9.62 4.77
CA GLY A 5 -11.89 -8.33 5.33
C GLY A 5 -12.57 -7.40 4.32
N LEU A 6 -12.56 -6.11 4.66
CA LEU A 6 -13.11 -5.01 3.85
C LEU A 6 -11.97 -4.20 3.22
N TRP A 7 -12.29 -3.48 2.16
CA TRP A 7 -11.39 -2.47 1.61
C TRP A 7 -11.11 -1.39 2.67
N GLN A 8 -9.83 -1.04 2.79
CA GLN A 8 -9.31 -0.02 3.71
C GLN A 8 -8.65 1.11 2.91
N ASP A 9 -8.62 2.29 3.49
CA ASP A 9 -8.07 3.48 2.85
C ASP A 9 -6.63 3.70 3.32
N ALA A 10 -5.69 3.69 2.38
CA ALA A 10 -4.31 4.10 2.61
C ALA A 10 -4.13 5.52 2.08
N LEU A 11 -4.07 6.49 2.99
CA LEU A 11 -3.88 7.90 2.63
C LEU A 11 -2.40 8.25 2.63
N ILE A 12 -1.90 8.73 1.50
CA ILE A 12 -0.68 9.55 1.42
C ILE A 12 -1.13 10.99 1.69
N ASP A 13 -0.77 11.51 2.86
CA ASP A 13 -1.11 12.85 3.31
C ASP A 13 0.10 13.77 3.15
N VAL A 14 0.06 14.64 2.13
CA VAL A 14 1.21 15.48 1.79
C VAL A 14 1.57 16.51 2.86
N SER A 15 0.72 16.71 3.87
CA SER A 15 1.01 17.57 5.02
C SER A 15 1.76 16.87 6.16
N VAL A 16 1.76 15.52 6.17
CA VAL A 16 2.38 14.69 7.20
C VAL A 16 3.58 13.93 6.62
N ASP A 17 3.32 13.15 5.57
CA ASP A 17 4.30 12.37 4.83
C ASP A 17 3.80 12.21 3.39
N ALA A 18 4.51 12.87 2.47
CA ALA A 18 4.08 13.03 1.10
C ALA A 18 4.47 11.86 0.18
N ASP A 19 5.17 10.84 0.71
CA ASP A 19 5.53 9.64 -0.05
C ASP A 19 5.31 8.32 0.70
N LEU A 20 4.67 8.34 1.88
CA LEU A 20 4.36 7.13 2.64
C LEU A 20 3.03 7.25 3.40
N THR A 21 2.24 6.17 3.41
CA THR A 21 1.01 6.09 4.21
C THR A 21 1.33 5.78 5.68
N ALA A 22 0.35 6.06 6.55
CA ALA A 22 0.31 5.44 7.87
C ALA A 22 0.28 3.90 7.77
N GLU A 23 0.61 3.23 8.87
CA GLU A 23 0.48 1.78 8.98
C GLU A 23 -1.01 1.38 8.91
N LEU A 24 -1.29 0.37 8.09
CA LEU A 24 -2.57 -0.29 8.00
C LEU A 24 -2.49 -1.70 8.58
N ASN A 25 -3.51 -2.07 9.35
CA ASN A 25 -3.69 -3.40 9.89
C ASN A 25 -4.72 -4.18 9.05
N LEU A 26 -4.28 -5.23 8.35
CA LEU A 26 -5.18 -6.07 7.55
C LEU A 26 -6.08 -6.99 8.40
N GLY A 27 -5.94 -6.95 9.73
CA GLY A 27 -6.72 -7.71 10.71
C GLY A 27 -6.20 -9.13 10.95
N ARG A 28 -5.42 -9.68 10.00
CA ARG A 28 -4.73 -10.98 10.13
C ARG A 28 -3.60 -11.10 9.11
N GLU A 29 -2.76 -12.11 9.31
CA GLU A 29 -1.76 -12.53 8.32
C GLU A 29 -2.43 -12.88 6.97
N CYS A 30 -1.95 -12.26 5.90
CA CYS A 30 -2.46 -12.39 4.54
C CYS A 30 -1.37 -12.91 3.60
N SER A 31 -1.77 -13.68 2.59
CA SER A 31 -0.86 -14.22 1.59
C SER A 31 -0.53 -13.20 0.50
N PHE A 32 -1.49 -12.33 0.17
CA PHE A 32 -1.33 -11.21 -0.75
C PHE A 32 -2.15 -10.00 -0.30
N VAL A 33 -1.90 -8.87 -0.97
CA VAL A 33 -2.71 -7.65 -0.91
C VAL A 33 -3.09 -7.24 -2.33
N LEU A 34 -4.31 -6.74 -2.49
CA LEU A 34 -4.72 -5.97 -3.65
C LEU A 34 -4.75 -4.49 -3.28
N ILE A 35 -4.20 -3.68 -4.17
CA ILE A 35 -4.15 -2.23 -4.03
C ILE A 35 -4.78 -1.63 -5.28
N GLU A 36 -5.82 -0.85 -5.10
CA GLU A 36 -6.33 0.05 -6.12
C GLU A 36 -5.57 1.37 -6.01
N VAL A 37 -4.80 1.69 -7.04
CA VAL A 37 -4.02 2.91 -7.12
C VAL A 37 -4.79 3.93 -7.94
N PRO A 38 -5.09 5.12 -7.39
CA PRO A 38 -5.72 6.19 -8.16
C PRO A 38 -4.72 6.76 -9.18
N THR A 39 -5.19 7.64 -10.07
CA THR A 39 -4.26 8.47 -10.85
C THR A 39 -3.42 9.32 -9.90
N MET A 40 -2.11 9.33 -10.13
CA MET A 40 -1.14 10.03 -9.27
C MET A 40 0.05 10.52 -10.10
N ASP A 41 0.96 11.26 -9.47
CA ASP A 41 2.16 11.71 -10.18
C ASP A 41 2.99 10.47 -10.54
N SER A 42 3.56 10.43 -11.76
CA SER A 42 4.28 9.25 -12.27
C SER A 42 5.34 8.79 -11.27
N CYS A 43 5.16 7.59 -10.70
CA CYS A 43 6.02 7.07 -9.64
C CYS A 43 6.12 5.53 -9.70
N ASP A 44 6.70 4.95 -8.66
CA ASP A 44 6.66 3.52 -8.36
C ASP A 44 5.92 3.34 -7.03
N ILE A 45 5.23 2.23 -6.84
CA ILE A 45 4.63 1.87 -5.56
C ILE A 45 5.63 1.05 -4.75
N LYS A 46 5.83 1.45 -3.49
CA LYS A 46 6.61 0.72 -2.48
C LYS A 46 5.62 0.11 -1.49
N LEU A 47 5.74 -1.18 -1.23
CA LEU A 47 5.03 -1.85 -0.15
C LEU A 47 6.02 -2.17 0.95
N GLU A 48 5.73 -1.70 2.16
CA GLU A 48 6.44 -2.10 3.37
C GLU A 48 5.50 -2.98 4.19
N ALA A 49 5.92 -4.20 4.57
CA ALA A 49 5.07 -5.15 5.27
C ALA A 49 5.76 -5.75 6.51
N ALA A 50 5.03 -5.90 7.61
CA ALA A 50 5.50 -6.43 8.88
C ALA A 50 4.51 -7.43 9.50
N ARG A 51 5.03 -8.33 10.35
CA ARG A 51 4.20 -9.31 11.10
C ARG A 51 3.55 -8.69 12.33
N THR A 52 4.22 -7.72 12.93
CA THR A 52 3.80 -7.03 14.15
C THR A 52 3.74 -5.53 13.88
N SER A 53 2.78 -4.84 14.49
CA SER A 53 2.64 -3.38 14.39
C SER A 53 3.92 -2.68 14.83
N GLY A 54 4.39 -1.71 14.04
CA GLY A 54 5.62 -0.96 14.30
C GLY A 54 6.91 -1.80 14.27
N GLY A 55 6.86 -3.03 13.76
CA GLY A 55 8.01 -3.94 13.70
C GLY A 55 8.98 -3.65 12.55
N THR A 56 9.79 -4.64 12.22
CA THR A 56 10.67 -4.59 11.05
C THR A 56 9.86 -4.81 9.77
N TYR A 57 9.93 -3.85 8.84
CA TYR A 57 9.23 -3.94 7.57
C TYR A 57 10.12 -4.50 6.47
N TYR A 58 9.55 -5.45 5.73
CA TYR A 58 10.08 -5.95 4.47
C TYR A 58 9.56 -5.09 3.33
N LYS A 59 10.45 -4.67 2.44
CA LYS A 59 10.12 -3.75 1.34
C LYS A 59 10.00 -4.49 0.02
N LYS A 60 9.04 -4.08 -0.80
CA LYS A 60 8.84 -4.59 -2.16
C LYS A 60 8.34 -3.48 -3.06
N ASP A 61 8.96 -3.32 -4.22
CA ASP A 61 8.65 -2.23 -5.15
C ASP A 61 7.97 -2.75 -6.41
N ILE A 62 7.07 -1.95 -6.97
CA ILE A 62 6.45 -2.14 -8.28
C ILE A 62 6.68 -0.88 -9.10
N LYS A 63 7.37 -1.08 -10.24
CA LYS A 63 7.82 0.00 -11.12
C LYS A 63 6.72 0.48 -12.06
N GLY A 64 6.73 1.78 -12.36
CA GLY A 64 5.94 2.38 -13.44
C GLY A 64 4.45 2.53 -13.14
N VAL A 65 4.12 2.99 -11.94
CA VAL A 65 2.74 3.21 -11.48
C VAL A 65 2.47 4.72 -11.45
N GLY A 66 1.45 5.20 -12.16
CA GLY A 66 1.03 6.60 -11.96
C GLY A 66 0.12 7.17 -13.04
N THR A 67 0.22 6.67 -14.27
CA THR A 67 -0.73 7.06 -15.32
C THR A 67 -1.76 5.96 -15.53
N GLY A 68 -2.99 6.24 -15.10
CA GLY A 68 -4.11 5.31 -15.15
C GLY A 68 -4.40 4.67 -13.79
N GLN A 69 -5.68 4.66 -13.42
CA GLN A 69 -6.15 3.90 -12.27
C GLN A 69 -5.88 2.41 -12.52
N ILE A 70 -5.04 1.80 -11.69
CA ILE A 70 -4.66 0.40 -11.84
C ILE A 70 -4.89 -0.38 -10.56
N MET A 71 -5.16 -1.67 -10.71
CA MET A 71 -5.19 -2.60 -9.59
C MET A 71 -3.94 -3.45 -9.59
N ILE A 72 -3.24 -3.45 -8.46
CA ILE A 72 -1.97 -4.12 -8.26
C ILE A 72 -2.16 -5.26 -7.27
N LYS A 73 -1.58 -6.42 -7.58
CA LYS A 73 -1.49 -7.55 -6.65
C LYS A 73 -0.05 -7.72 -6.17
N MET A 74 0.14 -7.76 -4.85
CA MET A 74 1.43 -8.06 -4.24
C MET A 74 1.35 -9.22 -3.26
N LEU A 75 2.29 -10.16 -3.38
CA LEU A 75 2.46 -11.22 -2.39
C LEU A 75 3.00 -10.62 -1.08
N LEU A 76 2.29 -10.88 0.02
CA LEU A 76 2.69 -10.50 1.38
C LEU A 76 3.42 -11.64 2.10
N GLY A 77 3.24 -12.90 1.73
CA GLY A 77 3.95 -13.99 2.40
C GLY A 77 3.62 -14.15 3.89
N GLY A 78 2.41 -13.79 4.31
CA GLY A 78 1.93 -13.95 5.69
C GLY A 78 2.13 -12.73 6.58
N PHE A 79 2.47 -11.55 6.04
CA PHE A 79 2.45 -10.31 6.83
C PHE A 79 1.01 -9.83 7.10
N GLN A 80 0.84 -8.95 8.10
CA GLN A 80 -0.45 -8.41 8.51
C GLN A 80 -0.49 -6.88 8.44
N PHE A 81 0.62 -6.23 8.80
CA PHE A 81 0.72 -4.77 8.85
C PHE A 81 1.44 -4.28 7.62
N ILE A 82 0.92 -3.23 6.98
CA ILE A 82 1.50 -2.68 5.76
C ILE A 82 1.57 -1.16 5.78
N LYS A 83 2.53 -0.60 5.06
CA LYS A 83 2.54 0.79 4.60
C LYS A 83 2.72 0.80 3.10
N ILE A 84 2.14 1.77 2.43
CA ILE A 84 2.30 1.95 0.99
C ILE A 84 2.97 3.29 0.79
N GLY A 85 4.07 3.30 0.06
CA GLY A 85 4.78 4.51 -0.31
C GLY A 85 4.88 4.66 -1.81
N THR A 86 5.34 5.83 -2.23
CA THR A 86 5.65 6.16 -3.61
C THR A 86 7.16 6.42 -3.77
N SER A 87 7.71 6.24 -4.97
CA SER A 87 9.10 6.62 -5.25
C SER A 87 9.31 8.13 -5.42
N VAL A 88 8.22 8.86 -5.61
CA VAL A 88 8.21 10.31 -5.79
C VAL A 88 7.20 10.90 -4.80
N VAL A 89 7.58 12.01 -4.18
CA VAL A 89 6.70 12.84 -3.34
C VAL A 89 5.49 13.29 -4.15
N GLN A 90 4.30 13.06 -3.62
CA GLN A 90 3.05 13.47 -4.25
C GLN A 90 2.79 14.95 -3.97
N THR A 91 2.24 15.65 -4.97
CA THR A 91 1.90 17.08 -4.87
C THR A 91 0.54 17.33 -4.22
N SER A 92 -0.29 16.31 -4.07
CA SER A 92 -1.59 16.36 -3.42
C SER A 92 -1.94 15.01 -2.80
N ASN A 93 -2.87 15.00 -1.84
CA ASN A 93 -3.28 13.78 -1.16
C ASN A 93 -3.72 12.71 -2.15
N ARG A 94 -3.32 11.46 -1.88
CA ARG A 94 -3.67 10.28 -2.67
C ARG A 94 -4.23 9.21 -1.76
N THR A 95 -5.43 8.73 -2.07
CA THR A 95 -6.05 7.62 -1.34
C THR A 95 -6.01 6.38 -2.18
N LEU A 96 -5.28 5.38 -1.72
CA LEU A 96 -5.28 4.03 -2.28
C LEU A 96 -6.29 3.18 -1.53
N LYS A 97 -7.00 2.29 -2.23
CA LYS A 97 -7.86 1.29 -1.57
C LYS A 97 -7.11 -0.02 -1.46
N VAL A 98 -7.18 -0.66 -0.31
CA VAL A 98 -6.35 -1.83 0.01
C VAL A 98 -7.18 -2.93 0.63
N ILE A 99 -6.96 -4.18 0.22
CA ILE A 99 -7.59 -5.35 0.86
C ILE A 99 -6.63 -6.54 0.89
N GLY A 100 -6.60 -7.26 2.02
CA GLY A 100 -5.82 -8.48 2.19
C GLY A 100 -6.51 -9.71 1.60
N GLY A 101 -5.73 -10.75 1.28
CA GLY A 101 -6.26 -12.04 0.82
C GLY A 101 -5.31 -13.22 0.92
#